data_AF-A0A6N6KBK7-F1
#
_entry.id   AF-A0A6N6KBK7-F1
#
_cell.length_a   1.000
_cell.length_b   1.000
_cell.length_c   1.000
_cell.angle_alpha   90.00
_cell.angle_beta   90.00
_cell.angle_gamma   90.00
#
_symmetry.space_group_name_H-M   'P 1'
#
loop_
_entity.id
_entity.type
_entity.pdbx_description
1 polymer ?
#
loop_
_entity_poly.entity_id
_entity_poly.type
_entity_poly.pdbx_seq_one_letter_code
_entity_poly.pdbx_strand_id
1 'polypeptide(L)'
;MPNNDQFKSVLHDAKLICRTKFNAVKAIHGENNTQVVNIQNELKSVYRQFDDPAVWSQVLAFDHTKIMNLILKVGIADPNDLANFIKVTTDLLNLLKDEVLKAPLEKISQMAPSDWNLKTLDALRLTNQRIAGRERYFKNHGQDLSQNAEFKQIDQAYDVRAAEYRMLLNSNGVQSNQTDVILITRFGEMMKQSTAVPVFLGLYKGLSDYVNSKIPRP
;
A
#
# COMPACT_ATOMS: atom_id res chain seq x y z
N MET A 1 -8.44 -3.98 -2.10
CA MET A 1 -7.60 -4.78 -1.19
C MET A 1 -7.94 -4.41 0.26
N PRO A 2 -9.10 -4.82 0.77
CA PRO A 2 -9.56 -4.42 2.12
C PRO A 2 -8.61 -4.87 3.25
N ASN A 3 -7.85 -5.95 3.06
CA ASN A 3 -6.95 -6.49 4.09
C ASN A 3 -5.73 -5.60 4.37
N ASN A 4 -5.13 -5.00 3.34
CA ASN A 4 -3.90 -4.21 3.49
C ASN A 4 -4.16 -2.87 4.20
N ASP A 5 -5.30 -2.23 3.98
CA ASP A 5 -5.61 -0.95 4.62
C ASP A 5 -5.94 -1.13 6.11
N GLN A 6 -6.64 -2.22 6.46
CA GLN A 6 -6.82 -2.61 7.86
C GLN A 6 -5.47 -2.87 8.53
N PHE A 7 -4.57 -3.59 7.86
CA PHE A 7 -3.24 -3.84 8.39
C PHE A 7 -2.41 -2.56 8.58
N LYS A 8 -2.51 -1.57 7.67
CA LYS A 8 -1.82 -0.28 7.85
C LYS A 8 -2.20 0.42 9.15
N SER A 9 -3.47 0.38 9.53
CA SER A 9 -3.93 0.94 10.80
C SER A 9 -3.29 0.20 11.98
N VAL A 10 -3.35 -1.13 11.96
CA VAL A 10 -2.75 -1.98 13.01
C VAL A 10 -1.24 -1.76 13.12
N LEU A 11 -0.55 -1.67 11.98
CA LEU A 11 0.89 -1.41 11.93
C LEU A 11 1.22 -0.02 12.47
N HIS A 12 0.38 0.98 12.21
CA HIS A 12 0.53 2.32 12.77
C HIS A 12 0.44 2.29 14.30
N ASP A 13 -0.57 1.62 14.85
CA ASP A 13 -0.76 1.46 16.29
C ASP A 13 0.43 0.72 16.93
N ALA A 14 0.90 -0.36 16.29
CA ALA A 14 2.11 -1.07 16.72
C ALA A 14 3.33 -0.16 16.77
N LYS A 15 3.60 0.61 15.70
CA LYS A 15 4.72 1.58 15.63
C LYS A 15 4.62 2.61 16.76
N LEU A 16 3.42 3.14 17.02
CA LEU A 16 3.19 4.16 18.04
C LEU A 16 3.40 3.61 19.45
N ILE A 17 2.78 2.47 19.78
CA ILE A 17 2.86 1.85 21.11
C ILE A 17 4.30 1.40 21.41
N CYS A 18 4.95 0.72 20.46
CA CYS A 18 6.35 0.34 20.61
C CYS A 18 7.24 1.57 20.83
N ARG A 19 7.04 2.67 20.09
CA ARG A 19 7.82 3.90 20.26
C ARG A 19 7.65 4.50 21.64
N THR A 20 6.41 4.64 22.12
CA THR A 20 6.11 5.20 23.43
C THR A 20 6.75 4.38 24.54
N LYS A 21 6.61 3.05 24.49
CA LYS A 21 7.21 2.16 25.50
C LYS A 21 8.72 2.11 25.44
N PHE A 22 9.27 2.05 24.23
CA PHE A 22 10.71 2.11 24.02
C PHE A 22 11.32 3.39 24.59
N ASN A 23 10.67 4.56 24.43
CA ASN A 23 11.15 5.80 25.01
C ASN A 23 11.17 5.77 26.55
N ALA A 24 10.17 5.17 27.19
CA ALA A 24 10.15 4.99 28.64
C ALA A 24 11.30 4.07 29.11
N VAL A 25 11.49 2.93 28.44
CA VAL A 25 12.59 2.00 28.71
C VAL A 25 13.95 2.68 28.52
N LYS A 26 14.11 3.45 27.44
CA LYS A 26 15.32 4.21 27.13
C LYS A 26 15.66 5.22 28.23
N ALA A 27 14.65 5.90 28.79
CA ALA A 27 14.82 6.86 29.87
C ALA A 27 15.25 6.19 31.20
N ILE A 28 14.78 4.97 31.47
CA ILE A 28 15.07 4.23 32.71
C ILE A 28 16.43 3.52 32.64
N HIS A 29 16.68 2.79 31.56
CA HIS A 29 17.84 1.89 31.43
C HIS A 29 19.04 2.52 30.71
N GLY A 30 18.86 3.72 30.16
CA GLY A 30 19.90 4.47 29.46
C GLY A 30 20.01 4.14 27.97
N GLU A 31 20.31 5.16 27.17
CA GLU A 31 20.32 5.08 25.70
C GLU A 31 21.42 4.17 25.14
N ASN A 32 22.51 4.01 25.90
CA ASN A 32 23.69 3.24 25.51
C ASN A 32 23.65 1.80 26.05
N ASN A 33 22.58 1.40 26.75
CA ASN A 33 22.42 0.03 27.20
C ASN A 33 22.34 -0.91 25.98
N THR A 34 23.18 -1.94 25.95
CA THR A 34 23.29 -2.85 24.80
C THR A 34 21.96 -3.50 24.41
N GLN A 35 21.15 -3.91 25.39
CA GLN A 35 19.87 -4.55 25.11
C GLN A 35 18.85 -3.55 24.55
N VAL A 36 18.86 -2.30 25.05
CA VAL A 36 18.04 -1.20 24.53
C VAL A 36 18.44 -0.85 23.09
N VAL A 37 19.74 -0.78 22.79
CA VAL A 37 20.24 -0.54 21.42
C VAL A 37 19.84 -1.68 20.49
N ASN A 38 19.95 -2.93 20.93
CA ASN A 38 19.60 -4.10 20.13
C ASN A 38 18.11 -4.08 19.74
N ILE A 39 17.21 -3.91 20.72
CA ILE A 39 15.77 -3.88 20.42
C ILE A 39 15.39 -2.66 19.56
N GLN A 40 16.09 -1.53 19.72
CA GLN A 40 15.91 -0.37 18.83
C GLN A 40 16.25 -0.69 17.38
N ASN A 41 17.37 -1.40 17.16
CA ASN A 41 17.81 -1.79 15.83
C ASN A 41 16.85 -2.81 15.19
N GLU A 42 16.33 -3.75 15.98
CA GLU A 42 15.31 -4.69 15.50
C GLU A 42 14.01 -3.98 15.11
N LEU A 43 13.49 -3.10 15.97
CA LEU A 43 12.31 -2.28 15.68
C LEU A 43 12.49 -1.50 14.37
N LYS A 44 13.63 -0.82 14.20
CA LYS A 44 13.95 -0.08 12.97
C LYS A 44 14.02 -1.03 11.77
N SER A 45 14.68 -2.17 11.90
CA SER A 45 14.86 -3.13 10.81
C SER A 45 13.53 -3.68 10.30
N VAL A 46 12.65 -4.12 11.20
CA VAL A 46 11.34 -4.69 10.82
C VAL A 46 10.46 -3.62 10.23
N TYR A 47 10.35 -2.46 10.88
CA TYR A 47 9.44 -1.41 10.43
C TYR A 47 9.86 -0.75 9.12
N ARG A 48 11.16 -0.71 8.81
CA ARG A 48 11.67 -0.26 7.51
C ARG A 48 11.28 -1.18 6.36
N GLN A 49 11.13 -2.48 6.60
CA GLN A 49 10.67 -3.41 5.55
C GLN A 49 9.25 -3.10 5.11
N PHE A 50 8.39 -2.62 6.02
CA PHE A 50 7.07 -2.12 5.68
C PHE A 50 7.06 -0.74 5.02
N ASP A 51 8.19 -0.05 4.95
CA ASP A 51 8.27 1.20 4.18
C ASP A 51 8.52 0.91 2.68
N ASP A 52 8.87 -0.33 2.31
CA ASP A 52 8.95 -0.77 0.92
C ASP A 52 7.55 -0.79 0.28
N PRO A 53 7.29 0.03 -0.75
CA PRO A 53 6.00 0.05 -1.42
C PRO A 53 5.63 -1.32 -2.06
N ALA A 54 6.59 -2.23 -2.28
CA ALA A 54 6.42 -3.51 -2.94
C ALA A 54 5.58 -4.44 -2.09
N VAL A 55 5.82 -4.42 -0.78
CA VAL A 55 5.09 -5.17 0.23
C VAL A 55 3.60 -4.85 0.14
N TRP A 56 3.25 -3.58 -0.05
CA TRP A 56 1.87 -3.12 -0.14
C TRP A 56 1.18 -3.47 -1.47
N SER A 57 1.95 -3.84 -2.49
CA SER A 57 1.44 -4.37 -3.76
C SER A 57 1.13 -5.87 -3.70
N GLN A 58 1.52 -6.55 -2.63
CA GLN A 58 1.16 -7.93 -2.33
C GLN A 58 -0.10 -7.98 -1.47
N VAL A 59 -0.80 -9.11 -1.48
CA VAL A 59 -1.87 -9.36 -0.52
C VAL A 59 -1.21 -9.80 0.79
N LEU A 60 -1.36 -9.00 1.84
CA LEU A 60 -0.83 -9.36 3.16
C LEU A 60 -1.81 -10.31 3.83
N ALA A 61 -1.31 -11.49 4.22
CA ALA A 61 -2.02 -12.40 5.10
C ALA A 61 -1.58 -12.11 6.54
N PHE A 62 -2.53 -11.96 7.45
CA PHE A 62 -2.23 -11.73 8.85
C PHE A 62 -3.40 -12.12 9.74
N ASP A 63 -3.10 -12.51 10.97
CA ASP A 63 -4.08 -12.72 12.03
C ASP A 63 -4.20 -11.44 12.87
N HIS A 64 -5.30 -10.72 12.67
CA HIS A 64 -5.57 -9.46 13.36
C HIS A 64 -5.58 -9.63 14.89
N THR A 65 -6.18 -10.70 15.39
CA THR A 65 -6.33 -10.95 16.83
C THR A 65 -4.97 -11.24 17.48
N LYS A 66 -4.13 -12.08 16.85
CA LYS A 66 -2.78 -12.35 17.35
C LYS A 66 -1.93 -11.08 17.42
N ILE A 67 -1.95 -10.27 16.37
CA ILE A 67 -1.18 -9.01 16.33
C ILE A 67 -1.65 -8.06 17.44
N MET A 68 -2.95 -7.84 17.55
CA MET A 68 -3.51 -6.95 18.57
C MET A 68 -3.19 -7.42 19.99
N ASN A 69 -3.22 -8.74 20.25
CA ASN A 69 -2.83 -9.31 21.54
C ASN A 69 -1.36 -9.02 21.88
N LEU A 70 -0.44 -9.10 20.91
CA LEU A 70 0.97 -8.79 21.12
C LEU A 70 1.19 -7.28 21.29
N ILE A 71 0.51 -6.44 20.51
CA ILE A 71 0.51 -4.98 20.69
C ILE A 71 0.06 -4.61 22.10
N LEU A 72 -1.02 -5.22 22.60
CA LEU A 72 -1.51 -5.00 23.97
C LEU A 72 -0.45 -5.38 25.00
N LYS A 73 0.19 -6.55 24.85
CA LYS A 73 1.27 -7.00 25.75
C LYS A 73 2.43 -6.01 25.80
N VAL A 74 2.85 -5.46 24.65
CA VAL A 74 3.84 -4.37 24.61
C VAL A 74 3.29 -3.13 25.33
N GLY A 75 2.04 -2.76 25.08
CA GLY A 75 1.35 -1.61 25.68
C GLY A 75 1.20 -1.67 27.20
N ILE A 76 1.16 -2.87 27.80
CA ILE A 76 1.08 -3.05 29.26
C ILE A 76 2.41 -3.44 29.91
N ALA A 77 3.46 -3.73 29.13
CA ALA A 77 4.76 -4.05 29.68
C ALA A 77 5.28 -2.93 30.59
N ASP A 78 5.79 -3.31 31.76
CA ASP A 78 6.42 -2.41 32.71
C ASP A 78 7.78 -1.96 32.17
N PRO A 79 8.01 -0.65 31.95
CA PRO A 79 9.29 -0.14 31.49
C PRO A 79 10.48 -0.44 32.43
N ASN A 80 10.22 -0.75 33.72
CA ASN A 80 11.27 -1.16 34.67
C ASN A 80 11.72 -2.61 34.44
N ASP A 81 10.87 -3.46 33.88
CA ASP A 81 11.19 -4.84 33.52
C ASP A 81 11.68 -4.93 32.06
N LEU A 82 12.97 -4.62 31.89
CA LEU A 82 13.62 -4.63 30.58
C LEU A 82 13.53 -6.00 29.90
N ALA A 83 13.66 -7.09 30.65
CA ALA A 83 13.65 -8.44 30.11
C ALA A 83 12.27 -8.79 29.52
N ASN A 84 11.19 -8.49 30.25
CA ASN A 84 9.84 -8.72 29.75
C ASN A 84 9.51 -7.79 28.57
N PHE A 85 9.88 -6.51 28.62
CA PHE A 85 9.69 -5.58 27.49
C PHE A 85 10.35 -6.10 26.21
N ILE A 86 11.61 -6.54 26.30
CA ILE A 86 12.33 -7.12 25.16
C ILE A 86 11.58 -8.34 24.64
N LYS A 87 11.24 -9.28 25.52
CA LYS A 87 10.52 -10.51 25.14
C LYS A 87 9.25 -10.21 24.35
N VAL A 88 8.33 -9.41 24.91
CA VAL A 88 7.04 -9.16 24.25
C VAL A 88 7.19 -8.33 22.96
N THR A 89 8.20 -7.47 22.89
CA THR A 89 8.48 -6.70 21.67
C THR A 89 9.07 -7.61 20.59
N THR A 90 10.01 -8.48 20.94
CA THR A 90 10.58 -9.47 20.00
C THR A 90 9.51 -10.44 19.51
N ASP A 91 8.59 -10.90 20.36
CA ASP A 91 7.47 -11.74 19.95
C ASP A 91 6.59 -11.04 18.88
N LEU A 92 6.27 -9.75 19.09
CA LEU A 92 5.56 -8.95 18.09
C LEU A 92 6.35 -8.83 16.79
N LEU A 93 7.64 -8.51 16.87
CA LEU A 93 8.49 -8.33 15.69
C LEU A 93 8.66 -9.63 14.90
N ASN A 94 8.78 -10.77 15.57
CA ASN A 94 8.87 -12.08 14.92
C ASN A 94 7.55 -12.43 14.24
N LEU A 95 6.40 -12.17 14.86
CA LEU A 95 5.11 -12.38 14.21
C LEU A 95 4.99 -11.51 12.94
N LEU A 96 5.37 -10.23 13.01
CA LEU A 96 5.35 -9.35 11.84
C LEU A 96 6.31 -9.81 10.73
N LYS A 97 7.50 -10.30 11.08
CA LYS A 97 8.46 -10.85 10.13
C LYS A 97 7.96 -12.14 9.49
N ASP A 98 7.64 -13.13 10.31
CA ASP A 98 7.44 -14.51 9.88
C ASP A 98 6.04 -14.74 9.31
N GLU A 99 5.01 -14.18 9.94
CA GLU A 99 3.62 -14.39 9.50
C GLU A 99 3.17 -13.34 8.47
N VAL A 100 3.72 -12.12 8.48
CA VAL A 100 3.25 -11.03 7.60
C VAL A 100 4.21 -10.72 6.46
N LEU A 101 5.51 -10.53 6.73
CA LEU A 101 6.46 -10.05 5.73
C LEU A 101 7.10 -11.14 4.88
N LYS A 102 7.35 -12.32 5.46
CA LYS A 102 8.13 -13.38 4.81
C LYS A 102 7.60 -13.75 3.43
N ALA A 103 6.34 -14.16 3.33
CA ALA A 103 5.76 -14.59 2.06
C ALA A 103 5.70 -13.46 1.01
N PRO A 104 5.28 -12.22 1.33
CA PRO A 104 5.38 -11.09 0.42
C PRO A 104 6.80 -10.83 -0.09
N LEU A 105 7.80 -10.81 0.80
CA LEU A 105 9.19 -10.52 0.44
C LEU A 105 9.80 -11.62 -0.42
N GLU A 106 9.56 -12.89 -0.09
CA GLU A 106 9.96 -14.04 -0.91
C GLU A 106 9.36 -13.91 -2.31
N LYS A 107 8.06 -13.61 -2.40
CA LYS A 107 7.38 -13.41 -3.68
C LYS A 107 7.98 -12.26 -4.48
N ILE A 108 8.23 -11.11 -3.85
CA ILE A 108 8.85 -9.94 -4.51
C ILE A 108 10.24 -10.30 -5.05
N SER A 109 11.05 -11.01 -4.28
CA SER A 109 12.42 -11.41 -4.69
C SER A 109 12.45 -12.36 -5.89
N GLN A 110 11.36 -13.09 -6.14
CA GLN A 110 11.24 -14.08 -7.22
C GLN A 110 10.47 -13.54 -8.43
N MET A 111 9.91 -12.32 -8.36
CA MET A 111 9.08 -11.79 -9.42
C MET A 111 9.88 -11.44 -10.66
N ALA A 112 9.50 -12.04 -11.79
CA ALA A 112 9.99 -11.63 -13.10
C ALA A 112 9.33 -10.32 -13.54
N PRO A 113 9.92 -9.58 -14.50
CA PRO A 113 9.28 -8.40 -15.09
C PRO A 113 7.87 -8.67 -15.62
N SER A 114 7.60 -9.87 -16.14
CA SER A 114 6.26 -10.27 -16.60
C SER A 114 5.23 -10.35 -15.48
N ASP A 115 5.63 -10.66 -14.24
CA ASP A 115 4.71 -10.69 -13.09
C ASP A 115 4.24 -9.28 -12.72
N TRP A 116 5.13 -8.28 -12.88
CA TRP A 116 4.76 -6.88 -12.70
C TRP A 116 3.78 -6.42 -13.80
N ASN A 117 3.96 -6.87 -15.04
CA ASN A 117 2.99 -6.60 -16.11
C ASN A 117 1.60 -7.14 -15.77
N LEU A 118 1.51 -8.38 -15.27
CA LEU A 118 0.24 -8.98 -14.84
C LEU A 118 -0.41 -8.19 -13.69
N LYS A 119 0.37 -7.76 -12.70
CA LYS A 119 -0.15 -6.91 -11.62
C LYS A 119 -0.63 -5.54 -12.11
N THR A 120 0.07 -4.93 -13.05
CA THR A 120 -0.35 -3.65 -13.64
C THR A 120 -1.65 -3.83 -14.42
N LEU A 121 -1.82 -4.91 -15.17
CA LEU A 121 -3.06 -5.25 -15.86
C LEU A 121 -4.23 -5.40 -14.87
N ASP A 122 -4.01 -6.10 -13.76
CA ASP A 122 -5.02 -6.21 -12.69
C ASP A 122 -5.35 -4.85 -12.06
N ALA A 123 -4.35 -4.01 -11.82
CA ALA A 123 -4.55 -2.66 -11.29
C ALA A 123 -5.39 -1.79 -12.26
N LEU A 124 -5.09 -1.83 -13.56
CA LEU A 124 -5.87 -1.15 -14.60
C LEU A 124 -7.33 -1.64 -14.62
N ARG A 125 -7.54 -2.96 -14.57
CA ARG A 125 -8.88 -3.57 -14.55
C ARG A 125 -9.69 -3.09 -13.35
N LEU A 126 -9.12 -3.12 -12.14
CA LEU A 126 -9.78 -2.66 -10.92
C LEU A 126 -10.04 -1.16 -10.96
N THR A 127 -9.12 -0.36 -11.49
CA THR A 127 -9.31 1.09 -11.64
C THR A 127 -10.45 1.42 -12.60
N ASN A 128 -10.59 0.70 -13.73
CA ASN A 128 -11.74 0.86 -14.62
C ASN A 128 -13.08 0.56 -13.93
N GLN A 129 -13.13 -0.49 -13.10
CA GLN A 129 -14.34 -0.78 -12.32
C GLN A 129 -14.70 0.36 -11.35
N ARG A 130 -13.68 1.01 -10.77
CA ARG A 130 -13.88 2.17 -9.87
C ARG A 130 -14.34 3.41 -10.64
N ILE A 131 -13.78 3.67 -11.83
CA ILE A 131 -14.22 4.75 -12.74
C ILE A 131 -15.70 4.58 -13.07
N ALA A 132 -16.10 3.40 -13.58
CA ALA A 132 -17.51 3.12 -13.91
C ALA A 132 -18.45 3.16 -12.68
N GLY A 133 -17.96 2.75 -11.51
CA GLY A 133 -18.69 2.92 -10.25
C GLY A 133 -18.93 4.40 -9.92
N ARG A 134 -17.94 5.25 -10.17
CA ARG A 134 -17.99 6.67 -9.86
C ARG A 134 -18.82 7.47 -10.86
N GLU A 135 -18.77 7.14 -12.14
CA GLU A 135 -19.70 7.69 -13.14
C GLU A 135 -21.16 7.46 -12.76
N ARG A 136 -21.50 6.23 -12.35
CA ARG A 136 -22.85 5.89 -11.87
C ARG A 136 -23.24 6.71 -10.64
N TYR A 137 -22.30 6.93 -9.71
CA TYR A 137 -22.56 7.83 -8.58
C TYR A 137 -22.94 9.23 -9.09
N PHE A 138 -22.15 9.84 -9.98
CA PHE A 138 -22.39 11.22 -10.40
C PHE A 138 -23.70 11.37 -11.16
N LYS A 139 -24.03 10.40 -12.03
CA LYS A 139 -25.33 10.32 -12.69
C LYS A 139 -26.49 10.29 -11.70
N ASN A 140 -26.40 9.46 -10.66
CA ASN A 140 -27.43 9.36 -9.61
C ASN A 140 -27.56 10.64 -8.75
N HIS A 141 -26.58 11.53 -8.79
CA HIS A 141 -26.59 12.83 -8.09
C HIS A 141 -26.83 14.01 -9.04
N GLY A 142 -27.38 13.77 -10.23
CA GLY A 142 -27.73 14.82 -11.19
C GLY A 142 -26.54 15.43 -11.94
N GLN A 143 -25.36 14.81 -11.86
CA GLN A 143 -24.13 15.26 -12.52
C GLN A 143 -23.71 14.26 -13.60
N ASP A 144 -24.53 14.05 -14.63
CA ASP A 144 -24.25 13.06 -15.67
C ASP A 144 -22.98 13.42 -16.47
N LEU A 145 -21.90 12.66 -16.24
CA LEU A 145 -20.62 12.85 -16.92
C LEU A 145 -20.71 12.59 -18.42
N SER A 146 -21.72 11.81 -18.88
CA SER A 146 -21.93 11.58 -20.32
C SER A 146 -22.35 12.86 -21.07
N GLN A 147 -22.68 13.94 -20.38
CA GLN A 147 -22.97 15.25 -20.97
C GLN A 147 -21.81 16.24 -20.81
N ASN A 148 -20.78 15.88 -20.05
CA ASN A 148 -19.62 16.73 -19.81
C ASN A 148 -18.60 16.60 -20.96
N ALA A 149 -18.30 17.70 -21.63
CA ALA A 149 -17.38 17.72 -22.78
C ALA A 149 -15.93 17.39 -22.39
N GLU A 150 -15.46 17.87 -21.24
CA GLU A 150 -14.12 17.59 -20.73
C GLU A 150 -13.95 16.11 -20.40
N PHE A 151 -14.96 15.51 -19.75
CA PHE A 151 -14.99 14.07 -19.50
C PHE A 151 -14.83 13.26 -20.79
N LYS A 152 -15.65 13.55 -21.81
CA LYS A 152 -15.58 12.84 -23.11
C LYS A 152 -14.20 12.93 -23.77
N GLN A 153 -13.56 14.09 -23.70
CA GLN A 153 -12.22 14.28 -24.25
C GLN A 153 -11.17 13.44 -23.51
N ILE A 154 -11.20 13.45 -22.18
CA ILE A 154 -10.29 12.64 -21.35
C ILE A 154 -10.53 11.15 -21.58
N ASP A 155 -11.79 10.74 -21.61
CA ASP A 155 -12.22 9.34 -21.74
C ASP A 155 -11.79 8.75 -23.09
N GLN A 156 -12.03 9.48 -24.19
CA GLN A 156 -11.60 9.05 -25.52
C GLN A 156 -10.07 8.94 -25.64
N ALA A 157 -9.33 9.90 -25.06
CA ALA A 157 -7.87 9.86 -25.05
C ALA A 157 -7.35 8.69 -24.19
N TYR A 158 -7.99 8.46 -23.04
CA TYR A 158 -7.66 7.37 -22.14
C TYR A 158 -7.89 6.01 -22.77
N ASP A 159 -9.07 5.78 -23.37
CA ASP A 159 -9.46 4.47 -23.89
C ASP A 159 -8.48 3.93 -24.93
N VAL A 160 -8.09 4.77 -25.88
CA VAL A 160 -7.12 4.41 -26.93
C VAL A 160 -5.78 4.04 -26.31
N ARG A 161 -5.24 4.89 -25.42
CA ARG A 161 -3.93 4.68 -24.80
C ARG A 161 -3.94 3.52 -23.81
N ALA A 162 -5.00 3.35 -23.04
CA ALA A 162 -5.14 2.24 -22.12
C ALA A 162 -5.26 0.91 -22.85
N ALA A 163 -5.91 0.84 -24.02
CA ALA A 163 -5.93 -0.35 -24.86
C ALA A 163 -4.53 -0.72 -25.37
N GLU A 164 -3.79 0.26 -25.90
CA GLU A 164 -2.42 0.09 -26.36
C GLU A 164 -1.49 -0.37 -25.23
N TYR A 165 -1.56 0.28 -24.07
CA TYR A 165 -0.74 -0.09 -22.92
C TYR A 165 -1.05 -1.50 -22.41
N ARG A 166 -2.33 -1.90 -22.34
CA ARG A 166 -2.73 -3.28 -21.98
C ARG A 166 -2.19 -4.29 -22.99
N MET A 167 -2.20 -3.99 -24.28
CA MET A 167 -1.62 -4.85 -25.31
C MET A 167 -0.12 -5.03 -25.09
N LEU A 168 0.62 -3.93 -24.87
CA LEU A 168 2.06 -3.97 -24.61
C LEU A 168 2.43 -4.71 -23.32
N LEU A 169 1.63 -4.56 -22.26
CA LEU A 169 1.82 -5.31 -21.02
C LEU A 169 1.62 -6.83 -21.24
N ASN A 170 0.57 -7.22 -21.99
CA ASN A 170 0.30 -8.62 -22.31
C ASN A 170 1.40 -9.25 -23.19
N SER A 171 1.94 -8.50 -24.13
CA SER A 171 3.01 -8.97 -25.03
C SER A 171 4.42 -8.82 -24.45
N ASN A 172 4.56 -8.28 -23.23
CA ASN A 172 5.83 -7.85 -22.64
C ASN A 172 6.61 -6.84 -23.51
N GLY A 173 5.91 -6.09 -24.38
CA GLY A 173 6.49 -4.97 -25.15
C GLY A 173 6.86 -3.77 -24.28
N VAL A 174 6.40 -3.74 -23.03
CA VAL A 174 6.85 -2.84 -21.97
C VAL A 174 7.14 -3.63 -20.70
N GLN A 175 8.01 -3.09 -19.86
CA GLN A 175 8.29 -3.64 -18.54
C GLN A 175 7.72 -2.71 -17.48
N SER A 176 6.64 -3.15 -16.86
CA SER A 176 6.10 -2.48 -15.70
C SER A 176 6.88 -2.82 -14.44
N ASN A 177 6.69 -1.98 -13.43
CA ASN A 177 7.25 -2.20 -12.11
C ASN A 177 6.21 -1.88 -11.02
N GLN A 178 6.65 -2.05 -9.78
CA GLN A 178 5.92 -1.74 -8.58
C GLN A 178 5.31 -0.33 -8.53
N THR A 179 6.07 0.69 -8.93
CA THR A 179 5.60 2.08 -8.93
C THR A 179 4.37 2.22 -9.82
N ASP A 180 4.33 1.50 -10.94
CA ASP A 180 3.18 1.51 -11.84
C ASP A 180 1.93 0.93 -11.20
N VAL A 181 2.04 -0.24 -10.57
CA VAL A 181 0.94 -0.88 -9.85
C VAL A 181 0.39 0.06 -8.77
N ILE A 182 1.27 0.72 -8.03
CA ILE A 182 0.90 1.61 -6.93
C ILE A 182 0.19 2.86 -7.44
N LEU A 183 0.77 3.56 -8.41
CA LEU A 183 0.19 4.80 -8.92
C LEU A 183 -1.18 4.56 -9.54
N ILE A 184 -1.32 3.53 -10.39
CA ILE A 184 -2.61 3.17 -11.00
C ILE A 184 -3.64 2.80 -9.93
N THR A 185 -3.25 2.02 -8.92
CA THR A 185 -4.15 1.65 -7.82
C THR A 185 -4.57 2.87 -7.01
N ARG A 186 -3.67 3.83 -6.76
CA ARG A 186 -3.93 5.06 -6.01
C ARG A 186 -4.87 5.99 -6.77
N PHE A 187 -4.65 6.21 -8.07
CA PHE A 187 -5.59 6.95 -8.91
C PHE A 187 -6.99 6.36 -8.80
N GLY A 188 -7.13 5.03 -8.91
CA GLY A 188 -8.41 4.35 -8.77
C GLY A 188 -9.08 4.57 -7.40
N GLU A 189 -8.34 4.47 -6.30
CA GLU A 189 -8.91 4.71 -4.95
C GLU A 189 -9.29 6.19 -4.74
N MET A 190 -8.47 7.13 -5.19
CA MET A 190 -8.78 8.56 -5.09
C MET A 190 -10.03 8.92 -5.91
N MET A 191 -10.16 8.38 -7.12
CA MET A 191 -11.36 8.56 -7.96
C MET A 191 -12.60 7.94 -7.31
N LYS A 192 -12.47 6.76 -6.68
CA LYS A 192 -13.58 6.15 -5.93
C LYS A 192 -14.07 7.05 -4.80
N GLN A 193 -13.17 7.75 -4.12
CA GLN A 193 -13.45 8.63 -2.99
C GLN A 193 -13.86 10.06 -3.39
N SER A 194 -13.53 10.52 -4.60
CA SER A 194 -13.80 11.89 -5.01
C SER A 194 -15.29 12.18 -5.06
N THR A 195 -15.79 13.19 -4.35
CA THR A 195 -17.22 13.54 -4.33
C THR A 195 -17.61 14.62 -5.33
N ALA A 196 -16.63 15.39 -5.83
CA ALA A 196 -16.82 16.50 -6.76
C ALA A 196 -16.32 16.16 -8.17
N VAL A 197 -17.09 16.53 -9.19
CA VAL A 197 -16.74 16.30 -10.60
C VAL A 197 -15.37 16.87 -10.99
N PRO A 198 -15.00 18.13 -10.66
CA PRO A 198 -13.70 18.67 -11.05
C PRO A 198 -12.52 17.88 -10.46
N VAL A 199 -12.66 17.38 -9.23
CA VAL A 199 -11.64 16.54 -8.57
C VAL A 199 -11.49 15.21 -9.31
N PHE A 200 -12.63 14.58 -9.67
CA PHE A 200 -12.62 13.35 -10.44
C PHE A 200 -11.95 13.54 -11.82
N LEU A 201 -12.31 14.59 -12.56
CA LEU A 201 -11.73 14.88 -13.87
C LEU A 201 -10.22 15.13 -13.81
N GLY A 202 -9.75 15.87 -12.81
CA GLY A 202 -8.32 16.07 -12.59
C GLY A 202 -7.56 14.77 -12.34
N LEU A 203 -8.14 13.86 -11.54
CA LEU A 203 -7.56 12.54 -11.29
C LEU A 203 -7.59 11.64 -12.53
N TYR A 204 -8.69 11.67 -13.29
CA TYR A 204 -8.83 10.86 -14.49
C TYR A 204 -7.85 11.30 -15.58
N LYS A 205 -7.70 12.61 -15.77
CA LYS A 205 -6.67 13.19 -16.65
C LYS A 205 -5.27 12.78 -16.21
N GLY A 206 -4.96 12.87 -14.92
CA GLY A 206 -3.66 12.44 -14.38
C GLY A 206 -3.36 10.96 -14.63
N LEU A 207 -4.36 10.08 -14.50
CA LEU A 207 -4.23 8.66 -14.86
C LEU A 207 -3.99 8.49 -16.37
N SER A 208 -4.68 9.27 -17.21
CA SER A 208 -4.53 9.22 -18.66
C SER A 208 -3.14 9.65 -19.11
N ASP A 209 -2.66 10.78 -18.61
CA ASP A 209 -1.30 11.27 -18.86
C ASP A 209 -0.25 10.26 -18.40
N TYR A 210 -0.48 9.65 -17.23
CA TYR A 210 0.40 8.61 -16.70
C TYR A 210 0.47 7.37 -17.59
N VAL A 211 -0.68 6.82 -18.01
CA VAL A 211 -0.73 5.67 -18.94
C VAL A 211 -0.05 6.01 -20.26
N ASN A 212 -0.32 7.20 -20.80
CA ASN A 212 0.30 7.67 -22.02
C ASN A 212 1.83 7.79 -21.91
N SER A 213 2.35 8.15 -20.73
CA SER A 213 3.80 8.22 -20.47
C SER A 213 4.51 6.85 -20.48
N LYS A 214 3.74 5.75 -20.34
CA LYS A 214 4.28 4.38 -20.30
C LYS A 214 4.35 3.72 -21.67
N ILE A 215 3.76 4.34 -22.68
CA ILE A 215 3.77 3.84 -24.05
C ILE A 215 5.03 4.40 -24.73
N PRO A 216 5.91 3.55 -25.27
CA PRO A 216 7.09 3.99 -26.02
C PRO A 216 6.65 4.89 -27.17
N ARG A 217 7.31 6.04 -27.33
CA ARG A 217 7.10 6.88 -28.52
C ARG A 217 7.84 6.26 -29.70
N PRO A 218 7.27 6.33 -30.91
CA PRO A 218 7.95 5.90 -32.14
C PRO A 218 9.24 6.68 -32.38
#